data_AF-A0A963DBW0-F1
#
_entry.id   AF-A0A963DBW0-F1
#
_cell.length_a   1.000
_cell.length_b   1.000
_cell.length_c   1.000
_cell.angle_alpha   90.00
_cell.angle_beta   90.00
_cell.angle_gamma   90.00
#
_symmetry.space_group_name_H-M   'P 1'
#
loop_
_entity.id
_entity.type
_entity.pdbx_description
1 polymer ?
#
loop_
_entity_poly.entity_id
_entity_poly.type
_entity_poly.pdbx_seq_one_letter_code
_entity_poly.pdbx_strand_id
1 'polypeptide(L)'
;MRAIELNAVAVAANKRAFEWGRRLAARPDEVHAVAGEAFPEAREPASLAEIIDRRAEFLTGYQNAAYAQRYRDLVAKVEAAEEMLGRGRELTNAVARYYFKLLAYKDEYEVARLFTGGDFEKRLRETFDGKLKTTFHLAPPFLNTGTYPDGRPKKKEFGPWMFRLYKVLAAMKGLRGTAFDPFGRSDERKMERRLI
;
A
#
# COMPACT_ATOMS: atom_id res chain seq x y z
N MET A 1 -16.51 3.68 -25.41
CA MET A 1 -17.40 3.51 -24.23
C MET A 1 -17.92 2.08 -24.03
N ARG A 2 -18.14 1.28 -25.10
CA ARG A 2 -18.66 -0.10 -25.03
C ARG A 2 -17.85 -1.06 -24.13
N ALA A 3 -16.53 -0.87 -24.04
CA ALA A 3 -15.66 -1.62 -23.13
C ALA A 3 -15.99 -1.40 -21.63
N ILE A 4 -16.50 -0.22 -21.25
CA ILE A 4 -16.91 0.06 -19.86
C ILE A 4 -18.25 -0.62 -19.54
N GLU A 5 -19.13 -0.74 -20.54
CA GLU A 5 -20.41 -1.43 -20.41
C GLU A 5 -20.22 -2.93 -20.23
N LEU A 6 -19.21 -3.52 -20.89
CA LEU A 6 -18.89 -4.95 -20.79
C LEU A 6 -18.37 -5.36 -19.40
N ASN A 7 -17.77 -4.43 -18.63
CA ASN A 7 -17.35 -4.70 -17.25
C ASN A 7 -18.52 -4.70 -16.24
N ALA A 8 -19.71 -4.20 -16.62
CA ALA A 8 -20.96 -4.17 -15.85
C ALA A 8 -20.95 -3.53 -14.44
N VAL A 9 -19.79 -3.14 -13.92
CA VAL A 9 -19.65 -2.50 -12.60
C VAL A 9 -19.69 -0.98 -12.74
N ALA A 10 -20.63 -0.34 -12.04
CA ALA A 10 -20.75 1.12 -11.92
C ALA A 10 -20.62 1.88 -13.26
N VAL A 11 -21.22 1.34 -14.33
CA VAL A 11 -21.00 1.77 -15.73
C VAL A 11 -21.18 3.28 -15.91
N ALA A 12 -22.25 3.85 -15.35
CA ALA A 12 -22.54 5.28 -15.46
C ALA A 12 -21.51 6.17 -14.74
N ALA A 13 -20.97 5.73 -13.60
CA ALA A 13 -19.92 6.46 -12.89
C ALA A 13 -18.60 6.40 -13.65
N ASN A 14 -18.23 5.22 -14.15
CA ASN A 14 -17.01 5.02 -14.93
C ASN A 14 -17.02 5.79 -16.26
N LYS A 15 -18.18 5.86 -16.93
CA LYS A 15 -18.35 6.71 -18.13
C LYS A 15 -18.14 8.19 -17.81
N ARG A 16 -18.75 8.70 -16.74
CA ARG A 16 -18.57 10.09 -16.29
C ARG A 16 -17.11 10.39 -15.94
N ALA A 17 -16.46 9.51 -15.19
CA ALA A 17 -15.05 9.65 -14.83
C ALA A 17 -14.15 9.67 -16.09
N PHE A 18 -14.41 8.79 -17.06
CA PHE A 18 -13.67 8.75 -18.32
C PHE A 18 -13.85 10.03 -19.15
N GLU A 19 -15.07 10.56 -19.21
CA GLU A 19 -15.32 11.84 -19.89
C GLU A 19 -14.64 13.02 -19.20
N TRP A 20 -14.65 13.07 -17.86
CA TRP A 20 -13.89 14.06 -17.10
C TRP A 20 -12.38 13.96 -17.36
N GLY A 21 -11.84 12.74 -17.42
CA GLY A 21 -10.44 12.52 -17.80
C GLY A 21 -10.12 13.03 -19.22
N ARG A 22 -11.02 12.82 -20.18
CA ARG A 22 -10.87 13.37 -21.55
C ARG A 22 -10.92 14.89 -21.57
N ARG A 23 -11.81 15.50 -20.78
CA ARG A 23 -11.90 16.96 -20.65
C ARG A 23 -10.63 17.53 -20.03
N LEU A 24 -10.11 16.89 -18.97
CA LEU A 24 -8.86 17.30 -18.33
C LEU A 24 -7.68 17.24 -19.30
N ALA A 25 -7.58 16.19 -20.12
CA ALA A 25 -6.50 16.05 -21.11
C ALA A 25 -6.57 17.10 -22.23
N ALA A 26 -7.77 17.54 -22.63
CA ALA A 26 -7.95 18.50 -23.70
C ALA A 26 -7.99 19.97 -23.22
N ARG A 27 -8.50 20.21 -22.00
CA ARG A 27 -8.79 21.51 -21.41
C ARG A 27 -8.55 21.47 -19.89
N PRO A 28 -7.28 21.44 -19.45
CA PRO A 28 -6.94 21.29 -18.05
C PRO A 28 -7.45 22.46 -17.20
N ASP A 29 -7.29 23.70 -17.67
CA ASP A 29 -7.65 24.91 -16.90
C ASP A 29 -9.16 24.98 -16.57
N GLU A 30 -10.03 24.63 -17.54
CA GLU A 30 -11.48 24.58 -17.33
C GLU A 30 -11.87 23.53 -16.28
N VAL A 31 -11.20 22.37 -16.29
CA VAL A 31 -11.47 21.32 -15.31
C VAL A 31 -10.97 21.71 -13.92
N HIS A 32 -9.78 22.32 -13.82
CA HIS A 32 -9.24 22.81 -12.55
C HIS A 32 -10.09 23.93 -11.95
N ALA A 33 -10.63 24.84 -12.77
CA ALA A 33 -11.53 25.89 -12.31
C ALA A 33 -12.83 25.33 -11.69
N VAL A 34 -13.31 24.18 -12.18
CA VAL A 34 -14.54 23.54 -11.69
C VAL A 34 -14.27 22.58 -10.53
N ALA A 35 -13.19 21.81 -10.59
CA ALA A 35 -12.87 20.79 -9.59
C ALA A 35 -12.09 21.33 -8.37
N GLY A 36 -11.47 22.52 -8.50
CA GLY A 36 -10.52 23.06 -7.54
C GLY A 36 -9.17 22.35 -7.57
N GLU A 37 -8.20 22.83 -6.77
CA GLU A 37 -6.94 22.13 -6.49
C GLU A 37 -7.20 20.99 -5.49
N ALA A 38 -7.92 19.95 -5.94
CA ALA A 38 -8.40 18.88 -5.05
C ALA A 38 -7.34 17.83 -4.68
N PHE A 39 -6.08 18.00 -5.08
CA PHE A 39 -5.02 17.04 -4.78
C PHE A 39 -3.85 17.76 -4.15
N PRO A 40 -3.55 17.52 -2.85
CA PRO A 40 -2.25 17.92 -2.32
C PRO A 40 -1.20 17.23 -3.19
N GLU A 41 -0.38 18.02 -3.87
CA GLU A 41 0.76 17.47 -4.60
C GLU A 41 1.54 16.59 -3.63
N ALA A 42 1.79 15.34 -4.06
CA ALA A 42 2.64 14.46 -3.29
C ALA A 42 4.02 15.11 -3.25
N ARG A 43 4.34 15.77 -2.13
CA ARG A 43 5.61 16.45 -1.93
C ARG A 43 6.73 15.43 -2.14
N GLU A 44 7.46 15.58 -3.24
CA GLU A 44 8.71 14.89 -3.47
C GLU A 44 9.64 15.24 -2.29
N PRO A 45 10.24 14.24 -1.62
CA PRO A 45 11.21 14.50 -0.56
C PRO A 45 12.32 15.40 -1.09
N ALA A 46 12.68 16.44 -0.34
CA ALA A 46 13.63 17.45 -0.78
C ALA A 46 15.09 16.95 -0.74
N SER A 47 15.37 15.87 -0.01
CA SER A 47 16.73 15.35 0.17
C SER A 47 16.79 13.83 0.42
N LEU A 48 17.98 13.25 0.21
CA LEU A 48 18.25 11.86 0.55
C LEU A 48 18.06 11.57 2.06
N ALA A 49 18.46 12.50 2.93
CA ALA A 49 18.27 12.35 4.37
C ALA A 49 16.77 12.25 4.73
N GLU A 50 15.94 13.16 4.19
CA GLU A 50 14.49 13.13 4.39
C GLU A 50 13.87 11.83 3.86
N ILE A 51 14.35 11.33 2.73
CA ILE A 51 13.96 10.03 2.18
C ILE A 51 14.23 8.89 3.17
N ILE A 52 15.45 8.84 3.72
CA ILE A 52 15.87 7.77 4.63
C ILE A 52 15.06 7.84 5.92
N ASP A 53 14.89 9.03 6.48
CA ASP A 53 14.18 9.24 7.74
C ASP A 53 12.72 8.86 7.65
N ARG A 54 12.01 9.36 6.63
CA ARG A 54 10.60 9.01 6.41
C ARG A 54 10.39 7.51 6.23
N ARG A 55 11.33 6.83 5.56
CA ARG A 55 11.27 5.38 5.35
C ARG A 55 11.59 4.59 6.59
N ALA A 56 12.57 5.03 7.38
CA ALA A 56 12.88 4.41 8.66
C ALA A 56 11.71 4.56 9.65
N GLU A 57 11.06 5.72 9.69
CA GLU A 57 9.84 5.94 10.49
C GLU A 57 8.72 4.98 10.04
N PHE A 58 8.48 4.91 8.72
CA PHE A 58 7.52 3.96 8.17
C PHE A 58 7.86 2.52 8.56
N LEU A 59 9.11 2.08 8.41
CA LEU A 59 9.54 0.71 8.73
C LEU A 59 9.46 0.39 10.23
N THR A 60 9.60 1.41 11.09
CA THR A 60 9.38 1.29 12.52
C THR A 60 7.92 1.00 12.83
N GLY A 61 7.00 1.75 12.20
CA GLY A 61 5.56 1.50 12.27
C GLY A 61 5.16 0.15 11.67
N TYR A 62 5.77 -0.21 10.54
CA TYR A 62 5.56 -1.45 9.80
C TYR A 62 5.94 -2.68 10.62
N GLN A 63 7.15 -2.71 11.19
CA GLN A 63 7.66 -3.83 12.00
C GLN A 63 8.14 -3.32 13.37
N ASN A 64 9.34 -2.75 13.44
CA ASN A 64 9.96 -2.22 14.66
C ASN A 64 11.23 -1.42 14.33
N ALA A 65 11.86 -0.83 15.35
CA ALA A 65 13.07 -0.02 15.21
C ALA A 65 14.26 -0.81 14.63
N ALA A 66 14.43 -2.09 15.01
CA ALA A 66 15.51 -2.92 14.46
C ALA A 66 15.36 -3.15 12.96
N TYR A 67 14.12 -3.29 12.46
CA TYR A 67 13.84 -3.43 11.03
C TYR A 67 14.12 -2.15 10.26
N ALA A 68 13.81 -0.98 10.84
CA ALA A 68 14.20 0.31 10.30
C ALA A 68 15.73 0.52 10.31
N GLN A 69 16.42 0.01 11.34
CA GLN A 69 17.88 0.09 11.42
C GLN A 69 18.55 -0.74 10.32
N ARG A 70 18.06 -1.97 10.05
CA ARG A 70 18.54 -2.79 8.92
C ARG A 70 18.49 -2.03 7.58
N TYR A 71 17.44 -1.25 7.36
CA TYR A 71 17.33 -0.37 6.20
C TYR A 71 18.41 0.71 6.18
N ARG A 72 18.58 1.44 7.29
CA ARG A 72 19.60 2.49 7.42
C ARG A 72 21.01 1.95 7.22
N ASP A 73 21.32 0.79 7.80
CA ASP A 73 22.63 0.17 7.72
C ASP A 73 23.03 -0.16 6.28
N LEU A 74 22.10 -0.70 5.48
CA LEU A 74 22.39 -0.99 4.07
C LEU A 74 22.60 0.29 3.26
N VAL A 75 21.76 1.32 3.47
CA VAL A 75 21.91 2.59 2.76
C VAL A 75 23.25 3.25 3.11
N ALA A 76 23.61 3.31 4.40
CA ALA A 76 24.88 3.87 4.86
C ALA A 76 26.09 3.10 4.32
N LYS A 77 26.00 1.76 4.25
CA LYS A 77 27.06 0.94 3.66
C LYS A 77 27.29 1.25 2.18
N VAL A 78 26.22 1.47 1.42
CA VAL A 78 26.30 1.82 -0.01
C VAL A 78 26.83 3.23 -0.20
N GLU A 79 26.38 4.18 0.63
CA GLU A 79 26.85 5.57 0.62
C GLU A 79 28.36 5.64 0.87
N ALA A 80 28.86 4.96 1.91
CA ALA A 80 30.29 4.90 2.20
C ALA A 80 31.09 4.28 1.04
N ALA A 81 30.55 3.26 0.37
CA ALA A 81 31.22 2.62 -0.77
C ALA A 81 31.25 3.53 -2.02
N GLU A 82 30.19 4.28 -2.30
CA GLU A 82 30.17 5.27 -3.39
C GLU A 82 31.14 6.42 -3.13
N GLU A 83 31.19 6.92 -1.89
CA GLU A 83 32.12 7.99 -1.48
C GLU A 83 33.58 7.56 -1.64
N MET A 84 33.93 6.34 -1.22
CA MET A 84 35.28 5.78 -1.41
C MET A 84 35.67 5.66 -2.89
N LEU A 85 34.72 5.43 -3.79
CA LEU A 85 34.94 5.33 -5.23
C LEU A 85 34.96 6.70 -5.93
N GLY A 86 34.75 7.80 -5.19
CA GLY A 86 34.63 9.15 -5.75
C GLY A 86 33.46 9.29 -6.73
N ARG A 87 32.43 8.44 -6.59
CA ARG A 87 31.21 8.51 -7.40
C ARG A 87 30.19 9.41 -6.72
N GLY A 88 29.21 9.88 -7.49
CA GLY A 88 28.05 10.58 -6.94
C GLY A 88 27.20 9.67 -6.04
N ARG A 89 26.00 10.11 -5.68
CA ARG A 89 25.09 9.36 -4.79
C ARG A 89 23.98 8.62 -5.54
N GLU A 90 24.18 8.30 -6.80
CA GLU A 90 23.12 7.74 -7.65
C GLU A 90 22.68 6.35 -7.18
N LEU A 91 23.64 5.47 -6.85
CA LEU A 91 23.33 4.14 -6.34
C LEU A 91 22.70 4.23 -4.95
N THR A 92 23.21 5.10 -4.08
CA THR A 92 22.65 5.33 -2.74
C THR A 92 21.19 5.78 -2.84
N ASN A 93 20.88 6.71 -3.75
CA ASN A 93 19.50 7.14 -4.01
C ASN A 93 18.62 5.98 -4.50
N ALA A 94 19.13 5.16 -5.42
CA ALA A 94 18.41 3.98 -5.90
C ALA A 94 18.18 2.96 -4.77
N VAL A 95 19.20 2.61 -3.99
CA VAL A 95 19.10 1.67 -2.86
C VAL A 95 18.12 2.19 -1.83
N ALA A 96 18.22 3.46 -1.44
CA ALA A 96 17.27 4.07 -0.53
C ALA A 96 15.83 3.89 -1.03
N ARG A 97 15.57 4.08 -2.35
CA ARG A 97 14.26 3.98 -3.01
C ARG A 97 13.72 2.57 -3.14
N TYR A 98 14.53 1.64 -3.60
CA TYR A 98 14.04 0.31 -3.98
C TYR A 98 14.19 -0.72 -2.86
N TYR A 99 15.21 -0.62 -2.00
CA TYR A 99 15.32 -1.53 -0.87
C TYR A 99 14.14 -1.40 0.10
N PHE A 100 13.71 -0.17 0.34
CA PHE A 100 12.49 0.08 1.12
C PHE A 100 11.26 -0.66 0.57
N LYS A 101 11.10 -0.74 -0.76
CA LYS A 101 9.96 -1.44 -1.38
C LYS A 101 10.00 -2.94 -1.12
N LEU A 102 11.20 -3.52 -1.06
CA LEU A 102 11.39 -4.94 -0.73
C LEU A 102 11.06 -5.19 0.74
N LEU A 103 11.47 -4.29 1.64
CA LEU A 103 11.18 -4.39 3.08
C LEU A 103 9.71 -4.15 3.43
N ALA A 104 9.06 -3.23 2.72
CA ALA A 104 7.69 -2.79 3.00
C ALA A 104 6.66 -3.43 2.03
N TYR A 105 6.74 -4.74 1.82
CA TYR A 105 5.74 -5.47 1.04
C TYR A 105 4.38 -5.48 1.77
N LYS A 106 3.29 -5.45 1.01
CA LYS A 106 1.95 -5.27 1.59
C LYS A 106 1.36 -6.60 2.04
N ASP A 107 1.74 -7.03 3.23
CA ASP A 107 1.23 -8.25 3.85
C ASP A 107 -0.05 -8.06 4.66
N GLU A 108 -0.57 -9.15 5.23
CA GLU A 108 -1.83 -9.13 5.99
C GLU A 108 -1.74 -8.24 7.23
N TYR A 109 -0.58 -8.19 7.90
CA TYR A 109 -0.35 -7.33 9.06
C TYR A 109 -0.34 -5.85 8.67
N GLU A 110 0.31 -5.51 7.55
CA GLU A 110 0.34 -4.13 7.06
C GLU A 110 -1.04 -3.68 6.55
N VAL A 111 -1.75 -4.56 5.84
CA VAL A 111 -3.16 -4.32 5.48
C VAL A 111 -3.97 -4.01 6.75
N ALA A 112 -3.84 -4.84 7.78
CA ALA A 112 -4.55 -4.64 9.04
C ALA A 112 -4.20 -3.31 9.71
N ARG A 113 -2.92 -2.94 9.76
CA ARG A 113 -2.43 -1.66 10.30
C ARG A 113 -3.03 -0.47 9.55
N LEU A 114 -3.04 -0.51 8.21
CA LEU A 114 -3.59 0.56 7.37
C LEU A 114 -5.10 0.75 7.58
N PHE A 115 -5.85 -0.34 7.76
CA PHE A 115 -7.29 -0.26 8.05
C PHE A 115 -7.60 0.25 9.46
N THR A 116 -6.67 0.09 10.41
CA THR A 116 -6.92 0.34 11.83
C THR A 116 -6.19 1.54 12.40
N GLY A 117 -5.27 2.16 11.64
CA GLY A 117 -4.50 3.35 12.01
C GLY A 117 -5.29 4.66 12.04
N GLY A 118 -6.62 4.63 11.98
CA GLY A 118 -7.49 5.83 12.05
C GLY A 118 -7.61 6.60 10.73
N ASP A 119 -6.54 6.70 9.93
CA ASP A 119 -6.54 7.41 8.65
C ASP A 119 -7.60 6.88 7.68
N PHE A 120 -7.80 5.57 7.63
CA PHE A 120 -8.82 4.96 6.78
C PHE A 120 -10.23 5.41 7.17
N GLU A 121 -10.55 5.39 8.46
CA GLU A 121 -11.86 5.79 8.97
C GLU A 121 -12.10 7.29 8.81
N LYS A 122 -11.06 8.10 9.03
CA LYS A 122 -11.09 9.55 8.78
C LYS A 122 -11.43 9.84 7.31
N ARG A 123 -10.69 9.25 6.37
CA ARG A 123 -10.96 9.40 4.93
C ARG A 123 -12.35 8.90 4.55
N LEU A 124 -12.82 7.81 5.16
CA LEU A 124 -14.15 7.29 4.88
C LEU A 124 -15.25 8.30 5.26
N ARG A 125 -15.10 8.97 6.41
CA ARG A 125 -16.04 10.01 6.88
C ARG A 125 -15.93 11.32 6.10
N GLU A 126 -14.74 11.66 5.61
CA GLU A 126 -14.51 12.86 4.78
C GLU A 126 -15.09 12.69 3.37
N THR A 127 -15.02 11.47 2.80
CA THR A 127 -15.45 11.21 1.42
C THR A 127 -16.94 10.88 1.31
N PHE A 128 -17.55 10.30 2.35
CA PHE A 128 -18.92 9.79 2.28
C PHE A 128 -19.80 10.32 3.41
N ASP A 129 -20.96 10.88 3.04
CA ASP A 129 -21.98 11.33 3.98
C ASP A 129 -22.89 10.18 4.47
N GLY A 130 -23.39 10.30 5.70
CA GLY A 130 -24.43 9.42 6.26
C GLY A 130 -23.95 8.21 7.06
N LYS A 131 -24.85 7.26 7.31
CA LYS A 131 -24.55 6.03 8.08
C LYS A 131 -23.82 5.01 7.21
N LEU A 132 -22.51 4.92 7.36
CA LEU A 132 -21.66 4.01 6.59
C LEU A 132 -21.70 2.59 7.15
N LYS A 133 -21.88 1.61 6.26
CA LYS A 133 -21.74 0.18 6.58
C LYS A 133 -20.59 -0.39 5.76
N THR A 134 -19.51 -0.79 6.44
CA THR A 134 -18.34 -1.39 5.79
C THR A 134 -18.49 -2.90 5.67
N THR A 135 -18.31 -3.42 4.47
CA THR A 135 -18.20 -4.85 4.17
C THR A 135 -16.86 -5.10 3.50
N PHE A 136 -16.16 -6.16 3.92
CA PHE A 136 -14.87 -6.57 3.39
C PHE A 136 -15.03 -7.80 2.49
N HIS A 137 -14.50 -7.74 1.27
CA HIS A 137 -14.48 -8.87 0.34
C HIS A 137 -13.10 -9.52 0.35
N LEU A 138 -12.97 -10.63 1.07
CA LEU A 138 -11.68 -11.31 1.29
C LEU A 138 -11.74 -12.76 0.79
N ALA A 139 -10.59 -13.29 0.42
CA ALA A 139 -10.40 -14.71 0.15
C ALA A 139 -9.31 -15.25 1.07
N PRO A 140 -9.61 -15.52 2.36
CA PRO A 140 -8.59 -15.92 3.32
C PRO A 140 -7.98 -17.27 2.93
N PRO A 141 -6.64 -17.41 2.91
CA PRO A 141 -5.98 -18.61 2.38
C PRO A 141 -6.30 -19.89 3.17
N PHE A 142 -6.64 -19.75 4.45
CA PHE A 142 -7.04 -20.86 5.33
C PHE A 142 -8.53 -21.23 5.20
N LEU A 143 -9.33 -20.44 4.49
CA LEU A 143 -10.73 -20.75 4.21
C LEU A 143 -10.87 -21.17 2.75
N ASN A 144 -11.34 -22.39 2.51
CA ASN A 144 -11.75 -22.76 1.16
C ASN A 144 -12.96 -21.91 0.75
N THR A 145 -12.70 -20.92 -0.09
CA THR A 145 -13.71 -20.03 -0.65
C THR A 145 -14.22 -20.51 -2.00
N GLY A 146 -13.61 -21.56 -2.56
CA GLY A 146 -13.78 -21.99 -3.94
C GLY A 146 -12.98 -21.12 -4.91
N THR A 147 -12.89 -21.58 -6.15
CA THR A 147 -12.21 -20.89 -7.25
C THR A 147 -13.19 -20.57 -8.37
N TYR A 148 -12.93 -19.48 -9.09
CA TYR A 148 -13.55 -19.19 -10.37
C TYR A 148 -12.96 -20.09 -11.47
N PRO A 149 -13.61 -20.20 -12.64
CA PRO A 149 -13.09 -20.99 -13.76
C PRO A 149 -11.69 -20.57 -14.24
N ASP A 150 -11.29 -19.33 -13.99
CA ASP A 150 -9.96 -18.78 -14.29
C ASP A 150 -8.91 -19.09 -13.20
N GLY A 151 -9.25 -19.91 -12.21
CA GLY A 151 -8.36 -20.32 -11.11
C GLY A 151 -8.27 -19.33 -9.95
N ARG A 152 -8.93 -18.15 -10.03
CA ARG A 152 -8.85 -17.15 -8.96
C ARG A 152 -9.72 -17.54 -7.75
N PRO A 153 -9.25 -17.32 -6.51
CA PRO A 153 -10.05 -17.61 -5.33
C PRO A 153 -11.26 -16.68 -5.25
N LYS A 154 -12.42 -17.25 -4.89
CA LYS A 154 -13.67 -16.51 -4.74
C LYS A 154 -13.61 -15.67 -3.46
N LYS A 155 -14.10 -14.43 -3.53
CA LYS A 155 -14.17 -13.57 -2.35
C LYS A 155 -15.44 -13.87 -1.56
N LYS A 156 -15.33 -13.89 -0.23
CA LYS A 156 -16.47 -13.93 0.69
C LYS A 156 -16.62 -12.57 1.36
N GLU A 157 -17.86 -12.26 1.73
CA GLU A 157 -18.19 -11.03 2.44
C GLU A 157 -18.00 -11.21 3.94
N PHE A 158 -17.33 -10.24 4.54
CA PHE A 158 -17.14 -10.16 5.98
C PHE A 158 -17.63 -8.80 6.46
N GLY A 159 -18.47 -8.82 7.51
CA GLY A 159 -19.09 -7.60 8.03
C GLY A 159 -18.13 -6.70 8.82
N PRO A 160 -18.65 -5.62 9.44
CA PRO A 160 -17.86 -4.64 10.19
C PRO A 160 -17.02 -5.22 11.35
N TRP A 161 -17.36 -6.41 11.86
CA TRP A 161 -16.61 -7.08 12.91
C TRP A 161 -15.13 -7.34 12.53
N MET A 162 -14.82 -7.40 11.24
CA MET A 162 -13.46 -7.53 10.73
C MET A 162 -12.51 -6.43 11.20
N PHE A 163 -13.00 -5.23 11.48
CA PHE A 163 -12.14 -4.18 12.05
C PHE A 163 -11.54 -4.60 13.39
N ARG A 164 -12.29 -5.32 14.23
CA ARG A 164 -11.78 -5.84 15.50
C ARG A 164 -10.70 -6.88 15.26
N LEU A 165 -10.91 -7.77 14.29
CA LEU A 165 -9.91 -8.76 13.90
C LEU A 165 -8.64 -8.08 13.35
N TYR A 166 -8.77 -7.08 12.49
CA TYR A 166 -7.63 -6.32 11.99
C TYR A 166 -6.88 -5.57 13.10
N LYS A 167 -7.56 -5.08 14.14
CA LYS A 167 -6.86 -4.42 15.27
C LYS A 167 -5.96 -5.41 16.01
N VAL A 168 -6.48 -6.62 16.26
CA VAL A 168 -5.70 -7.71 16.88
C VAL A 168 -4.56 -8.11 15.95
N LEU A 169 -4.83 -8.31 14.66
CA LEU A 169 -3.82 -8.71 13.70
C LEU A 169 -2.71 -7.68 13.56
N ALA A 170 -3.02 -6.38 13.51
CA ALA A 170 -2.04 -5.30 13.45
C ALA A 170 -1.11 -5.30 14.69
N ALA A 171 -1.64 -5.61 15.88
CA ALA A 171 -0.83 -5.77 17.09
C ALA A 171 0.08 -7.01 17.05
N MET A 172 -0.29 -8.03 16.29
CA MET A 172 0.47 -9.28 16.12
C MET A 172 1.56 -9.19 15.04
N LYS A 173 1.90 -8.00 14.53
CA LYS A 173 2.97 -7.81 13.52
C LYS A 173 4.33 -8.42 13.92
N GLY A 174 4.59 -8.61 15.22
CA GLY A 174 5.79 -9.31 15.71
C GLY A 174 5.89 -10.77 15.28
N LEU A 175 4.77 -11.42 14.92
CA LEU A 175 4.77 -12.79 14.40
C LEU A 175 5.27 -12.89 12.97
N ARG A 176 5.32 -11.78 12.23
CA ARG A 176 5.77 -11.73 10.84
C ARG A 176 7.11 -12.45 10.66
N GLY A 177 7.13 -13.44 9.78
CA GLY A 177 8.34 -14.20 9.46
C GLY A 177 8.80 -15.19 10.54
N THR A 178 8.09 -15.31 11.66
CA THR A 178 8.37 -16.32 12.70
C THR A 178 7.71 -17.65 12.36
N ALA A 179 8.05 -18.71 13.10
CA ALA A 179 7.40 -20.03 12.95
C ALA A 179 5.89 -20.01 13.26
N PHE A 180 5.44 -19.00 14.02
CA PHE A 180 4.05 -18.80 14.42
C PHE A 180 3.26 -17.89 13.48
N ASP A 181 3.84 -17.48 12.35
CA ASP A 181 3.14 -16.68 11.34
C ASP A 181 2.12 -17.53 10.57
N PRO A 182 0.80 -17.34 10.75
CA PRO A 182 -0.20 -18.12 10.03
C PRO A 182 -0.22 -17.84 8.52
N PHE A 183 0.30 -16.68 8.09
CA PHE A 183 0.36 -16.30 6.68
C PHE A 183 1.68 -16.69 6.02
N GLY A 184 2.74 -16.89 6.81
CA GLY A 184 4.11 -17.02 6.30
C GLY A 184 4.36 -18.23 5.39
N ARG A 185 3.50 -19.25 5.38
CA ARG A 185 3.75 -20.51 4.64
C ARG A 185 3.31 -20.49 3.17
N SER A 186 2.66 -19.43 2.70
CA SER A 186 2.27 -19.32 1.28
C SER A 186 3.51 -19.18 0.38
N ASP A 187 3.40 -19.59 -0.88
CA ASP A 187 4.52 -19.49 -1.82
C ASP A 187 4.87 -18.03 -2.14
N GLU A 188 3.87 -17.15 -2.14
CA GLU A 188 4.06 -15.69 -2.23
C GLU A 188 4.93 -15.18 -1.08
N ARG A 189 4.62 -15.54 0.17
CA ARG A 189 5.39 -15.11 1.36
C ARG A 189 6.79 -15.71 1.41
N LYS A 190 7.00 -16.90 0.84
CA LYS A 190 8.35 -17.47 0.69
C LYS A 190 9.15 -16.68 -0.34
N MET A 191 8.55 -16.32 -1.47
CA MET A 191 9.20 -15.54 -2.52
C MET A 191 9.59 -14.15 -2.02
N GLU A 192 8.65 -13.40 -1.44
CA GLU A 192 8.91 -12.05 -0.92
C GLU A 192 10.07 -12.04 0.08
N ARG A 193 10.13 -13.02 1.00
CA ARG A 193 11.23 -13.12 1.98
C ARG A 193 12.58 -13.46 1.37
N ARG A 194 12.62 -14.15 0.22
CA ARG A 194 13.87 -14.42 -0.51
C ARG A 194 14.41 -13.18 -1.24
N LEU A 195 13.58 -12.16 -1.45
CA LEU A 195 13.97 -10.91 -2.10
C LEU A 195 14.61 -9.90 -1.12
N ILE A 196 14.65 -10.20 0.19
CA ILE A 196 15.06 -9.28 1.28
C ILE A 196 16.39 -9.69 1.93
#